data_AF-A0A920P8J9-F1
#
_entry.id   AF-A0A920P8J9-F1
#
_cell.length_a   1.000
_cell.length_b   1.000
_cell.length_c   1.000
_cell.angle_alpha   90.00
_cell.angle_beta   90.00
_cell.angle_gamma   90.00
#
_symmetry.space_group_name_H-M   'P 1'
#
loop_
_entity.id
_entity.type
_entity.pdbx_description
1 polymer ?
#
loop_
_entity_poly.entity_id
_entity_poly.type
_entity_poly.pdbx_seq_one_letter_code
_entity_poly.pdbx_strand_id
1 'polypeptide(L)'
;MTEDADIVLVGMGTLAMPVRVAVRRLREQGKKVGFLRVKFFGPFATEEIQQALSKCKAIGVIDRDYSYGSPSYGGVLFNELRAAMYPMPQRPHILNFIAGSVDGKYLSGRKSRRRYGAKGNRYR
;
A
#
# COMPACT_ATOMS: atom_id res chain seq x y z
N MET A 1 -1.26 -8.73 14.58
CA MET A 1 -2.10 -8.84 13.35
C MET A 1 -1.29 -8.87 12.05
N THR A 2 0.00 -8.54 12.05
CA THR A 2 0.84 -8.54 10.82
C THR A 2 1.91 -9.63 10.80
N GLU A 3 2.21 -10.27 11.93
CA GLU A 3 3.37 -11.17 12.10
C GLU A 3 3.35 -12.42 11.21
N ASP A 4 2.16 -12.96 10.92
CA ASP A 4 1.90 -14.14 10.09
C ASP A 4 1.22 -13.79 8.75
N ALA A 5 1.13 -12.50 8.41
CA ALA A 5 0.41 -12.04 7.23
C ALA A 5 1.27 -12.08 5.97
N ASP A 6 0.79 -12.78 4.93
CA ASP A 6 1.39 -12.74 3.59
C ASP A 6 1.08 -11.40 2.90
N ILE A 7 -0.11 -10.85 3.14
CA ILE A 7 -0.58 -9.59 2.56
C ILE A 7 -0.95 -8.64 3.70
N VAL A 8 -0.45 -7.41 3.68
CA VAL A 8 -0.79 -6.39 4.67
C VAL A 8 -1.53 -5.24 4.00
N LEU A 9 -2.72 -4.93 4.49
CA LEU A 9 -3.43 -3.70 4.14
C LEU A 9 -2.93 -2.55 5.02
N VAL A 10 -2.68 -1.40 4.42
CA VAL A 10 -2.22 -0.18 5.11
C VAL A 10 -3.23 0.91 4.85
N GLY A 11 -3.63 1.64 5.89
CA GLY A 11 -4.56 2.75 5.72
C GLY A 11 -4.59 3.68 6.93
N MET A 12 -5.24 4.83 6.75
CA MET A 12 -5.33 5.90 7.74
C MET A 12 -6.78 6.27 8.10
N GLY A 13 -6.94 6.87 9.27
CA GLY A 13 -8.20 7.49 9.69
C GLY A 13 -9.37 6.52 9.81
N THR A 14 -10.55 6.94 9.34
CA THR A 14 -11.82 6.22 9.51
C THR A 14 -11.92 4.93 8.70
N LEU A 15 -11.08 4.75 7.67
CA LEU A 15 -10.99 3.49 6.91
C LEU A 15 -10.54 2.31 7.77
N ALA A 16 -9.88 2.57 8.90
CA ALA A 16 -9.37 1.51 9.76
C ALA A 16 -10.44 0.58 10.34
N MET A 17 -11.61 1.11 10.68
CA MET A 17 -12.70 0.31 11.23
C MET A 17 -13.24 -0.73 10.23
N PRO A 18 -13.73 -0.32 9.03
CA PRO A 18 -14.24 -1.28 8.06
C PRO A 18 -13.16 -2.25 7.56
N VAL A 19 -11.92 -1.78 7.38
CA VAL A 19 -10.81 -2.65 6.94
C VAL A 19 -10.47 -3.69 8.01
N ARG A 20 -10.48 -3.33 9.30
CA ARG A 20 -10.25 -4.30 10.38
C ARG A 20 -11.31 -5.40 10.39
N VAL A 21 -12.57 -5.06 10.16
CA VAL A 21 -13.67 -6.05 10.06
C VAL A 21 -13.46 -6.95 8.83
N ALA A 22 -13.12 -6.37 7.68
CA ALA A 22 -12.82 -7.14 6.47
C ALA A 22 -11.64 -8.09 6.65
N VAL A 23 -10.55 -7.63 7.26
CA VAL A 23 -9.38 -8.46 7.57
C VAL A 23 -9.73 -9.60 8.52
N ARG A 24 -10.53 -9.35 9.57
CA ARG A 24 -10.98 -10.41 10.46
C ARG A 24 -11.73 -11.52 9.70
N ARG A 25 -12.69 -11.14 8.84
CA ARG A 25 -13.45 -12.09 8.01
C ARG A 25 -12.54 -12.88 7.05
N LEU A 26 -11.57 -12.23 6.43
CA LEU A 26 -10.60 -12.91 5.55
C LEU A 26 -9.74 -13.91 6.32
N ARG A 27 -9.36 -13.60 7.56
CA ARG A 27 -8.62 -14.52 8.42
C ARG A 27 -9.47 -15.69 8.91
N GLU A 28 -10.74 -15.47 9.22
CA GLU A 28 -11.71 -16.54 9.50
C GLU A 28 -11.83 -17.52 8.31
N GLN A 29 -11.64 -17.04 7.08
CA GLN A 29 -11.57 -17.85 5.86
C GLN A 29 -10.19 -18.48 5.60
N GLY A 30 -9.27 -18.43 6.57
CA GLY A 30 -7.91 -18.99 6.47
C GLY A 30 -6.94 -18.17 5.62
N LYS A 31 -7.28 -16.93 5.23
CA LYS A 31 -6.36 -16.06 4.48
C LYS A 31 -5.41 -15.34 5.43
N LYS A 32 -4.11 -15.38 5.14
CA LYS A 32 -3.05 -14.69 5.91
C LYS A 32 -2.98 -13.20 5.56
N VAL A 33 -3.97 -12.44 6.02
CA VAL A 33 -4.09 -11.00 5.76
C VAL A 33 -3.94 -10.19 7.05
N GLY A 34 -3.12 -9.15 7.02
CA GLY A 34 -2.90 -8.22 8.13
C GLY A 34 -3.43 -6.82 7.84
N PHE A 35 -3.56 -6.00 8.88
CA PHE A 35 -3.88 -4.58 8.75
C PHE A 35 -2.93 -3.74 9.60
N LEU A 36 -2.31 -2.74 8.99
CA LEU A 36 -1.50 -1.71 9.63
C LEU A 36 -2.25 -0.38 9.54
N ARG A 37 -2.61 0.18 10.70
CA ARG A 37 -3.20 1.52 10.77
C ARG A 37 -2.12 2.55 11.04
N VAL A 38 -1.89 3.45 10.10
CA VAL A 38 -1.04 4.64 10.32
C VAL A 38 -1.88 5.66 11.09
N LYS A 39 -1.43 6.02 12.30
CA LYS A 39 -2.13 6.98 13.19
C LYS A 39 -1.66 8.41 12.95
N PHE A 40 -0.35 8.59 12.82
CA PHE A 40 0.30 9.89 12.61
C PHE A 40 1.11 9.80 11.32
N PHE A 41 0.98 10.82 10.48
CA PHE A 41 1.72 10.92 9.24
C PHE A 41 3.09 11.58 9.43
N GLY A 42 3.21 12.45 10.45
CA GLY A 42 4.45 13.16 10.79
C GLY A 42 4.72 13.13 12.30
N PRO A 43 5.96 12.79 12.74
CA PRO A 43 7.04 12.21 11.94
C PRO A 43 6.66 10.84 11.38
N PHE A 44 7.07 10.54 10.14
CA PHE A 44 6.77 9.25 9.51
C PHE A 44 7.63 8.15 10.13
N ALA A 45 7.00 7.13 10.73
CA ALA A 45 7.67 6.08 11.48
C ALA A 45 8.30 5.02 10.56
N THR A 46 9.29 5.42 9.75
CA THR A 46 9.92 4.59 8.72
C THR A 46 10.43 3.26 9.27
N GLU A 47 11.18 3.27 10.37
CA GLU A 47 11.80 2.06 10.95
C GLU A 47 10.74 1.07 11.45
N GLU A 48 9.74 1.55 12.19
CA GLU A 48 8.64 0.72 12.70
C GLU A 48 7.83 0.10 11.55
N ILE A 49 7.56 0.89 10.51
CA ILE A 49 6.83 0.43 9.32
C ILE A 49 7.63 -0.62 8.57
N GLN A 50 8.93 -0.39 8.35
CA GLN A 50 9.81 -1.36 7.71
C GLN A 50 9.85 -2.67 8.49
N GLN A 51 10.02 -2.62 9.81
CA GLN A 51 10.02 -3.80 10.67
C GLN A 51 8.69 -4.57 10.56
N ALA A 52 7.56 -3.86 10.66
CA ALA A 52 6.22 -4.45 10.60
C ALA A 52 5.88 -5.06 9.23
N LEU A 53 6.45 -4.54 8.15
CA LEU A 53 6.16 -4.95 6.77
C LEU A 53 7.27 -5.78 6.12
N SER A 54 8.40 -5.99 6.80
CA SER A 54 9.57 -6.70 6.25
C SER A 54 9.30 -8.12 5.79
N LYS A 55 8.37 -8.83 6.45
CA LYS A 55 8.07 -10.24 6.19
C LYS A 55 6.93 -10.46 5.20
N CYS A 56 6.22 -9.40 4.80
CA CYS A 56 5.05 -9.54 3.93
C CYS A 56 5.46 -9.65 2.46
N LYS A 57 4.66 -10.38 1.67
CA LYS A 57 4.88 -10.53 0.21
C LYS A 57 4.32 -9.35 -0.56
N ALA A 58 3.20 -8.81 -0.09
CA ALA A 58 2.51 -7.70 -0.74
C ALA A 58 1.86 -6.75 0.27
N ILE A 59 1.79 -5.48 -0.11
CA ILE A 59 1.20 -4.41 0.65
C ILE A 59 0.10 -3.75 -0.19
N GLY A 60 -1.11 -3.65 0.36
CA GLY A 60 -2.22 -2.92 -0.23
C GLY A 60 -2.47 -1.62 0.53
N VAL A 61 -2.11 -0.48 -0.05
CA VAL A 61 -2.33 0.83 0.56
C VAL A 61 -3.70 1.36 0.16
N ILE A 62 -4.53 1.71 1.13
CA ILE A 62 -5.86 2.28 0.93
C ILE A 62 -5.80 3.76 1.26
N ASP A 63 -5.82 4.58 0.21
CA ASP A 63 -5.74 6.04 0.28
C ASP A 63 -7.11 6.67 0.04
N ARG A 64 -7.39 7.80 0.68
CA ARG A 64 -8.58 8.63 0.37
C ARG A 64 -8.26 9.82 -0.51
N ASP A 65 -6.98 10.06 -0.74
CA ASP A 65 -6.48 11.13 -1.58
C ASP A 65 -5.97 10.58 -2.91
N TYR A 66 -5.71 11.51 -3.82
CA TYR A 66 -5.08 11.21 -5.09
C TYR A 66 -4.07 12.31 -5.40
N SER A 67 -2.80 11.93 -5.52
CA SER A 67 -1.75 12.88 -5.87
C SER A 67 -1.71 13.06 -7.39
N TYR A 68 -2.44 14.07 -7.87
CA TYR A 68 -2.50 14.39 -9.30
C TYR A 68 -1.12 14.81 -9.82
N GLY A 69 -0.68 14.24 -10.94
CA GLY A 69 0.64 14.50 -11.51
C GLY A 69 1.80 13.75 -10.85
N SER A 70 1.56 12.95 -9.81
CA SER A 70 2.59 12.05 -9.26
C SER A 70 3.00 11.01 -10.31
N PRO A 71 4.31 10.71 -10.47
CA PRO A 71 4.78 9.64 -11.36
C PRO A 71 4.18 8.27 -11.03
N SER A 72 3.75 8.10 -9.78
CA SER A 72 3.16 6.87 -9.27
C SER A 72 1.64 6.82 -9.41
N TYR A 73 0.98 7.91 -9.83
CA TYR A 73 -0.48 8.02 -10.00
C TYR A 73 -1.28 7.40 -8.83
N GLY A 74 -0.89 7.72 -7.59
CA GLY A 74 -1.48 7.15 -6.37
C GLY A 74 -1.63 8.18 -5.24
N GLY A 75 -2.13 7.72 -4.10
CA GLY A 75 -2.31 8.56 -2.91
C GLY A 75 -1.01 8.92 -2.19
N VAL A 76 -1.11 9.81 -1.21
CA VAL A 76 0.06 10.35 -0.50
C VAL A 76 0.71 9.28 0.39
N LEU A 77 -0.09 8.49 1.12
CA LEU A 77 0.43 7.42 1.97
C LEU A 77 1.18 6.37 1.15
N PHE A 78 0.68 6.05 -0.04
CA PHE A 78 1.35 5.11 -0.93
C PHE A 78 2.73 5.60 -1.38
N ASN A 79 2.85 6.89 -1.68
CA ASN A 79 4.13 7.47 -2.08
C ASN A 79 5.14 7.45 -0.92
N GLU A 80 4.71 7.85 0.28
CA GLU A 80 5.55 7.78 1.47
C GLU A 80 5.96 6.35 1.80
N LEU A 81 5.03 5.39 1.71
CA LEU A 81 5.34 3.99 1.98
C LEU A 81 6.34 3.42 0.97
N ARG A 82 6.22 3.81 -0.31
CA ARG A 82 7.21 3.45 -1.33
C ARG A 82 8.57 4.05 -1.04
N ALA A 83 8.63 5.32 -0.63
CA ALA A 83 9.87 5.99 -0.28
C ALA A 83 10.51 5.33 0.95
N ALA A 84 9.73 5.07 2.00
CA ALA A 84 10.17 4.41 3.22
C ALA A 84 10.68 2.99 2.96
N MET A 85 10.06 2.21 2.06
CA MET A 85 10.49 0.85 1.74
C MET A 85 11.61 0.80 0.68
N TYR A 86 11.96 1.93 0.05
CA TYR A 86 12.97 1.97 -1.01
C TYR A 86 14.38 1.53 -0.56
N PRO A 87 14.87 1.88 0.64
CA PRO A 87 16.19 1.44 1.11
C PRO A 87 16.26 -0.07 1.39
N MET A 88 15.13 -0.76 1.53
CA MET A 88 15.15 -2.18 1.90
C MET A 88 15.66 -3.07 0.75
N PRO A 89 16.46 -4.10 1.07
CA PRO A 89 16.99 -5.05 0.08
C PRO A 89 15.88 -5.94 -0.49
N GLN A 90 14.94 -6.38 0.35
CA GLN A 90 13.77 -7.16 -0.06
C GLN A 90 12.53 -6.28 0.02
N ARG A 91 11.94 -5.98 -1.14
CA ARG A 91 10.83 -5.02 -1.24
C ARG A 91 9.52 -5.76 -1.55
N PRO A 92 8.52 -5.71 -0.65
CA PRO A 92 7.21 -6.26 -0.94
C PRO A 92 6.55 -5.53 -2.12
N HIS A 93 5.66 -6.22 -2.83
CA HIS A 93 4.88 -5.58 -3.88
C HIS A 93 3.86 -4.61 -3.28
N ILE A 94 4.02 -3.30 -3.53
CA ILE A 94 3.11 -2.27 -3.02
C ILE A 94 2.11 -1.87 -4.11
N LEU A 95 0.81 -1.99 -3.80
CA LEU A 95 -0.30 -1.57 -4.64
C LEU A 95 -1.10 -0.48 -3.93
N ASN A 96 -1.64 0.46 -4.70
CA ASN A 96 -2.50 1.51 -4.19
C ASN A 96 -3.97 1.26 -4.57
N PHE A 97 -4.87 1.52 -3.63
CA PHE A 97 -6.31 1.47 -3.76
C PHE A 97 -6.86 2.81 -3.31
N ILE A 98 -7.53 3.53 -4.20
CA ILE A 98 -8.09 4.84 -3.87
C ILE A 98 -9.55 4.63 -3.47
N ALA A 99 -9.87 4.93 -2.22
CA ALA A 99 -11.18 4.81 -1.62
C ALA A 99 -11.70 6.19 -1.25
N GLY A 100 -12.68 6.74 -1.96
CA GLY A 100 -13.24 8.05 -1.59
C GLY A 100 -13.90 8.89 -2.66
N SER A 101 -13.96 8.46 -3.92
CA SER A 101 -14.85 9.11 -4.89
C SER A 101 -16.31 8.80 -4.54
N VAL A 102 -17.16 9.83 -4.59
CA VAL A 102 -18.61 9.80 -4.33
C VAL A 102 -19.35 8.70 -5.13
N ASP A 103 -18.72 8.15 -6.17
CA ASP A 103 -19.27 7.11 -7.05
C ASP A 103 -18.79 5.67 -6.78
N GLY A 104 -18.08 5.39 -5.69
CA GLY A 104 -17.83 4.00 -5.25
C GLY A 104 -17.04 3.11 -6.21
N LYS A 105 -16.28 3.66 -7.16
CA LYS A 105 -15.51 2.89 -8.15
C LYS A 105 -14.10 3.42 -8.36
N TYR A 106 -13.11 2.92 -7.61
CA TYR A 106 -11.71 2.80 -8.08
C TYR A 106 -10.96 1.68 -7.36
N LEU A 107 -11.28 0.42 -7.68
CA LEU A 107 -10.32 -0.68 -7.53
C LEU A 107 -9.41 -0.73 -8.77
N SER A 108 -8.54 0.28 -8.93
CA SER A 108 -7.53 0.28 -9.98
C SER A 108 -6.31 -0.56 -9.58
N GLY A 109 -6.48 -1.88 -9.57
CA GLY A 109 -5.35 -2.81 -9.59
C GLY A 109 -4.76 -2.88 -11.00
N ARG A 110 -4.01 -1.85 -11.44
CA ARG A 110 -3.23 -1.97 -12.69
C ARG A 110 -2.13 -3.01 -12.44
N LYS A 111 -2.33 -4.22 -12.99
CA LYS A 111 -1.28 -5.24 -13.12
C LYS A 111 -0.06 -4.57 -13.74
N SER A 112 1.05 -4.57 -13.01
CA SER A 112 2.39 -4.30 -13.53
C SER A 112 2.64 -5.25 -14.70
N ARG A 113 2.33 -4.81 -15.92
CA ARG A 113 2.85 -5.44 -17.12
C ARG A 113 4.32 -5.09 -17.18
N ARG A 114 5.16 -6.10 -16.91
CA ARG A 114 6.56 -6.18 -17.35
C ARG A 114 6.75 -5.35 -18.62
N ARG A 115 7.50 -4.25 -18.52
CA ARG A 115 8.21 -3.65 -19.65
C ARG A 115 9.70 -3.76 -19.35
N TYR A 116 10.25 -4.96 -19.53
CA TYR A 116 11.64 -5.06 -19.96
C TYR A 116 11.61 -4.91 -21.48
N GLY A 117 12.29 -3.88 -22.00
CA GLY A 117 12.47 -3.68 -23.43
C GLY A 117 11.84 -2.41 -23.99
N ALA A 118 12.45 -1.27 -23.70
CA ALA A 118 12.44 -0.12 -24.61
C ALA A 118 13.67 0.76 -24.30
N LYS A 119 14.78 0.45 -24.97
CA LYS A 119 15.84 1.42 -25.22
C LYS A 119 15.19 2.63 -25.89
N GLY A 120 15.41 3.84 -25.37
CA GLY A 120 14.76 5.03 -25.91
C GLY A 120 15.14 6.27 -25.13
N ASN A 121 16.41 6.65 -25.28
CA ASN A 121 16.98 7.97 -25.04
C ASN A 121 15.95 9.11 -25.13
N ARG A 122 15.84 9.95 -24.07
CA ARG A 122 15.34 11.33 -24.16
C ARG A 122 15.51 12.04 -22.81
N TYR A 123 16.68 12.62 -22.61
CA TYR A 123 16.84 13.92 -21.94
C TYR A 123 18.04 14.61 -22.60
N ARG A 124 17.74 15.48 -23.55
CA ARG A 124 18.47 16.72 -23.79
C ARG A 124 17.62 17.83 -23.19
#